data_AF-A0A8X7UPM0-F1
#
_entry.id   AF-A0A8X7UPM0-F1
#
_cell.length_a   1.000
_cell.length_b   1.000
_cell.length_c   1.000
_cell.angle_alpha   90.00
_cell.angle_beta   90.00
_cell.angle_gamma   90.00
#
_symmetry.space_group_name_H-M   'P 1'
#
loop_
_entity.id
_entity.type
_entity.pdbx_description
1 polymer ?
#
loop_
_entity_poly.entity_id
_entity_poly.type
_entity_poly.pdbx_seq_one_letter_code
_entity_poly.pdbx_strand_id
1 'polypeptide(L)'
;MYRSVCTMSRFCCNSSGLVPRFLVVCNNSAPKTATLRYVSSSNLRCFSSKTSTPAPSDTAKDKITSVVNNFSFSSIFQGWMNGLIQQEKEQPVVNEANNTTPSVTHQEKEESSVDEAKNTTPPVTHQEKEESIVDEAKKTTPPSAIDLALNSVVKVFTVSSKPRLFQPWQIRFLISGKKIITNAHVVDNHTSVKVQKHGSATKYKAKVRMIGHECDLAILEVDNDEFWEGMNFLELGDVPKLQEEVHLVGYPCGGDSISVTKGVVSRVELKEYSHSSTELLTIQIDAAINSGNSGGPVFLGNKVAGVAFEGLFWSDGIGYMIPTPVVKHFLDCVEEKHVSFGSMNISYQMMGNAQIRDYFKMSKDMTGILVNEINPLSDAYNFLKKDDVILAIDGVPIGNDSKVPFLNQDTVDFKHLVSMKKPSETALIKVLREGKECEFNVGLKPVKPLVPLHNFDKMRSYYIYGGFIFVPLSQPYIDGSYMCECSSKKMPTKASEQIVIISQILEDDINAGYASFEDLQVKKVNGIEVDNLKHLSQVIEECSTGYLRLDLENEKVLILNNKLARKANSTILKELKIPSAMSDDLQPRQLNRSRLVSPRHSKKKN
;
A
#
# COMPACT_ATOMS: atom_id res chain seq x y z
N MET A 1 29.13 -26.61 -1.68
CA MET A 1 29.06 -25.14 -1.51
C MET A 1 28.94 -24.50 -2.89
N TYR A 2 27.97 -23.62 -3.11
CA TYR A 2 27.98 -22.65 -4.21
C TYR A 2 27.49 -21.31 -3.65
N ARG A 3 28.18 -20.22 -4.01
CA ARG A 3 27.88 -18.85 -3.56
C ARG A 3 27.44 -17.99 -4.75
N SER A 4 26.57 -17.03 -4.48
CA SER A 4 26.18 -15.92 -5.36
C SER A 4 25.63 -16.27 -6.74
N VAL A 5 24.30 -16.28 -6.85
CA VAL A 5 23.62 -15.81 -8.07
C VAL A 5 23.46 -14.30 -7.94
N CYS A 6 24.07 -13.52 -8.83
CA CYS A 6 23.89 -12.07 -8.87
C CYS A 6 22.79 -11.70 -9.88
N THR A 7 21.62 -11.29 -9.39
CA THR A 7 20.53 -10.75 -10.22
C THR A 7 20.87 -9.35 -10.70
N MET A 8 21.10 -9.17 -12.01
CA MET A 8 21.04 -7.84 -12.63
C MET A 8 19.58 -7.44 -12.84
N SER A 9 19.23 -6.24 -12.39
CA SER A 9 17.86 -5.71 -12.37
C SER A 9 17.46 -4.99 -13.66
N ARG A 10 16.14 -4.96 -13.92
CA ARG A 10 15.42 -4.12 -14.91
C ARG A 10 15.63 -4.44 -16.40
N PHE A 11 14.64 -5.12 -16.96
CA PHE A 11 14.09 -4.82 -18.30
C PHE A 11 12.57 -4.98 -18.24
N CYS A 12 11.82 -3.89 -18.44
CA CYS A 12 10.37 -3.94 -18.63
C CYS A 12 10.05 -4.01 -20.12
N CYS A 13 9.05 -4.80 -20.51
CA CYS A 13 8.56 -4.85 -21.88
C CYS A 13 7.06 -5.21 -21.89
N ASN A 14 6.21 -4.25 -22.27
CA ASN A 14 4.77 -4.46 -22.34
C ASN A 14 4.40 -5.15 -23.66
N SER A 15 4.20 -6.47 -23.63
CA SER A 15 3.28 -7.19 -24.53
C SER A 15 3.06 -8.63 -24.04
N SER A 16 1.89 -9.19 -24.37
CA SER A 16 1.46 -10.52 -23.97
C SER A 16 2.24 -11.63 -24.69
N GLY A 17 3.08 -12.37 -23.97
CA GLY A 17 3.78 -13.55 -24.51
C GLY A 17 4.83 -14.14 -23.54
N LEU A 18 4.46 -15.19 -22.80
CA LEU A 18 5.36 -15.89 -21.88
C LEU A 18 6.32 -16.84 -22.62
N VAL A 19 7.61 -16.50 -22.68
CA VAL A 19 8.70 -17.46 -22.90
C VAL A 19 9.92 -17.06 -22.05
N PRO A 20 10.36 -17.88 -21.08
CA PRO A 20 11.57 -17.60 -20.32
C PRO A 20 12.83 -17.76 -21.20
N ARG A 21 13.72 -16.76 -21.17
CA ARG A 21 15.02 -16.81 -21.87
C ARG A 21 16.16 -16.85 -20.87
N PHE A 22 16.83 -17.99 -20.78
CA PHE A 22 18.04 -18.15 -19.96
C PHE A 22 19.29 -17.73 -20.74
N LEU A 23 20.22 -17.04 -20.06
CA LEU A 23 21.57 -16.78 -20.58
C LEU A 23 22.56 -17.66 -19.82
N VAL A 24 23.09 -18.70 -20.48
CA VAL A 24 24.17 -19.53 -19.92
C VAL A 24 25.50 -18.94 -20.35
N VAL A 25 26.27 -18.41 -19.38
CA VAL A 25 27.63 -17.89 -19.61
C VAL A 25 28.63 -18.97 -19.25
N CYS A 26 29.31 -19.53 -20.25
CA CYS A 26 30.41 -20.46 -20.03
C CYS A 26 31.75 -19.70 -19.88
N ASN A 27 32.49 -20.04 -18.83
CA ASN A 27 33.84 -19.57 -18.46
C ASN A 27 33.99 -18.11 -17.98
N ASN A 28 34.97 -17.92 -17.09
CA ASN A 28 35.19 -16.71 -16.29
C ASN A 28 35.86 -15.55 -17.06
N SER A 29 35.20 -15.02 -18.09
CA SER A 29 35.63 -13.82 -18.80
C SER A 29 34.45 -12.93 -19.20
N ALA A 30 34.27 -11.82 -18.48
CA ALA A 30 33.17 -10.89 -18.73
C ALA A 30 33.34 -10.17 -20.09
N PRO A 31 32.34 -10.22 -21.00
CA PRO A 31 32.40 -9.52 -22.28
C PRO A 31 32.23 -8.00 -22.07
N LYS A 32 33.21 -7.21 -22.52
CA LYS A 32 33.09 -5.74 -22.54
C LYS A 32 32.20 -5.33 -23.71
N THR A 33 30.97 -4.91 -23.39
CA THR A 33 29.88 -4.46 -24.29
C THR A 33 29.35 -5.50 -25.29
N ALA A 34 28.03 -5.56 -25.42
CA ALA A 34 27.31 -6.29 -26.45
C ALA A 34 26.11 -5.47 -26.92
N THR A 35 25.92 -5.33 -28.23
CA THR A 35 24.88 -4.48 -28.82
C THR A 35 23.85 -5.33 -29.55
N LEU A 36 22.66 -5.49 -28.96
CA LEU A 36 21.53 -6.18 -29.60
C LEU A 36 20.79 -5.21 -30.53
N ARG A 37 20.77 -5.51 -31.84
CA ARG A 37 19.81 -4.90 -32.78
C ARG A 37 18.63 -5.85 -32.99
N TYR A 38 17.43 -5.28 -32.96
CA TYR A 38 16.20 -6.02 -33.23
C TYR A 38 16.05 -6.27 -34.73
N VAL A 39 15.87 -7.53 -35.12
CA VAL A 39 15.49 -7.95 -36.48
C VAL A 39 14.38 -8.99 -36.32
N SER A 40 13.38 -8.93 -37.21
CA SER A 40 12.12 -9.66 -37.07
C SER A 40 12.28 -11.19 -37.07
N SER A 41 11.48 -11.84 -36.22
CA SER A 41 10.95 -13.22 -36.35
C SER A 41 11.89 -14.32 -36.91
N SER A 42 12.19 -15.29 -36.04
CA SER A 42 12.72 -16.61 -36.41
C SER A 42 14.02 -16.62 -37.25
N ASN A 43 15.14 -16.24 -36.63
CA ASN A 43 16.42 -16.98 -36.71
C ASN A 43 17.49 -16.33 -35.81
N LEU A 44 17.98 -17.04 -34.79
CA LEU A 44 19.05 -16.58 -33.90
C LEU A 44 20.42 -17.00 -34.48
N ARG A 45 21.20 -16.04 -34.99
CA ARG A 45 22.59 -16.25 -35.41
C ARG A 45 23.53 -15.43 -34.55
N CYS A 46 24.51 -16.08 -33.92
CA CYS A 46 25.60 -15.38 -33.26
C CYS A 46 26.65 -14.93 -34.28
N PHE A 47 27.12 -13.68 -34.16
CA PHE A 47 28.27 -13.17 -34.89
C PHE A 47 29.27 -12.57 -33.89
N SER A 48 30.56 -12.87 -34.10
CA SER A 48 31.68 -12.26 -33.38
C SER A 48 32.46 -11.41 -34.38
N SER A 49 32.57 -10.10 -34.13
CA SER A 49 33.31 -9.18 -34.99
C SER A 49 34.52 -8.58 -34.25
N LYS A 50 35.67 -8.58 -34.94
CA LYS A 50 36.81 -7.73 -34.63
C LYS A 50 37.39 -7.19 -35.95
N THR A 51 37.69 -5.89 -35.94
CA THR A 51 38.61 -5.17 -36.85
C THR A 51 38.40 -5.28 -38.38
N SER A 52 37.78 -4.23 -38.94
CA SER A 52 38.21 -3.50 -40.16
C SER A 52 38.69 -4.27 -41.42
N THR A 53 37.82 -4.30 -42.43
CA THR A 53 38.08 -4.13 -43.90
C THR A 53 39.10 -5.02 -44.66
N PRO A 54 38.82 -5.41 -45.92
CA PRO A 54 37.56 -5.78 -46.57
C PRO A 54 37.60 -7.24 -47.13
N ALA A 55 36.55 -7.70 -47.81
CA ALA A 55 36.41 -9.08 -48.30
C ALA A 55 37.25 -9.43 -49.55
N PRO A 56 37.51 -10.73 -49.83
CA PRO A 56 36.83 -11.35 -50.98
C PRO A 56 36.39 -12.84 -50.83
N SER A 57 35.41 -13.22 -51.67
CA SER A 57 35.11 -14.54 -52.28
C SER A 57 35.28 -15.89 -51.54
N ASP A 58 34.14 -16.53 -51.27
CA ASP A 58 33.71 -17.89 -51.70
C ASP A 58 34.38 -19.24 -51.26
N THR A 59 33.47 -20.22 -51.15
CA THR A 59 33.60 -21.71 -51.18
C THR A 59 34.02 -22.54 -49.95
N ALA A 60 33.16 -23.55 -49.70
CA ALA A 60 33.45 -24.96 -49.32
C ALA A 60 33.75 -25.41 -47.86
N LYS A 61 32.72 -26.08 -47.30
CA LYS A 61 32.72 -27.46 -46.72
C LYS A 61 33.33 -27.80 -45.34
N ASP A 62 32.42 -28.37 -44.53
CA ASP A 62 32.53 -29.63 -43.77
C ASP A 62 33.27 -29.74 -42.41
N LYS A 63 32.62 -30.51 -41.51
CA LYS A 63 33.12 -31.25 -40.33
C LYS A 63 33.75 -30.48 -39.15
N ILE A 64 32.96 -30.34 -38.08
CA ILE A 64 33.36 -30.81 -36.73
C ILE A 64 32.21 -31.67 -36.16
N THR A 65 32.55 -32.74 -35.44
CA THR A 65 31.63 -33.81 -35.03
C THR A 65 31.18 -33.71 -33.58
N SER A 66 29.95 -34.20 -33.32
CA SER A 66 29.33 -34.47 -32.01
C SER A 66 30.28 -34.80 -30.84
N VAL A 67 30.12 -34.05 -29.74
CA VAL A 67 30.18 -34.61 -28.38
C VAL A 67 29.00 -34.03 -27.58
N VAL A 68 27.90 -34.76 -27.52
CA VAL A 68 26.76 -34.49 -26.62
C VAL A 68 26.48 -35.75 -25.82
N ASN A 69 26.67 -35.71 -24.51
CA ASN A 69 26.36 -36.81 -23.60
C ASN A 69 25.47 -36.32 -22.45
N ASN A 70 24.22 -36.77 -22.49
CA ASN A 70 23.30 -37.01 -21.36
C ASN A 70 23.22 -35.96 -20.23
N PHE A 71 22.22 -35.08 -20.34
CA PHE A 71 21.43 -34.63 -19.19
C PHE A 71 19.94 -34.93 -19.47
N SER A 72 19.24 -35.56 -18.53
CA SER A 72 17.80 -35.85 -18.68
C SER A 72 16.96 -34.65 -18.29
N PHE A 73 16.01 -34.26 -19.15
CA PHE A 73 15.20 -33.04 -19.00
C PHE A 73 13.70 -33.33 -18.74
N SER A 74 13.33 -34.58 -18.43
CA SER A 74 11.93 -35.03 -18.52
C SER A 74 11.05 -34.80 -17.27
N SER A 75 11.62 -34.55 -16.10
CA SER A 75 10.84 -34.45 -14.84
C SER A 75 10.16 -33.09 -14.65
N ILE A 76 10.84 -31.99 -15.01
CA ILE A 76 10.36 -30.62 -14.74
C ILE A 76 9.22 -30.21 -15.71
N PHE A 77 9.27 -30.69 -16.96
CA PHE A 77 8.33 -30.25 -18.00
C PHE A 77 6.93 -30.91 -17.89
N GLN A 78 6.86 -32.15 -17.37
CA GLN A 78 5.62 -32.89 -17.17
C GLN A 78 4.68 -32.21 -16.15
N GLY A 79 5.23 -31.74 -15.02
CA GLY A 79 4.45 -31.02 -14.01
C GLY A 79 3.83 -29.72 -14.54
N TRP A 80 4.53 -29.03 -15.45
CA TRP A 80 4.06 -27.76 -16.03
C TRP A 80 2.95 -27.97 -17.09
N MET A 81 3.09 -28.98 -17.95
CA MET A 81 2.06 -29.34 -18.94
C MET A 81 0.72 -29.72 -18.28
N ASN A 82 0.75 -30.51 -17.20
CA ASN A 82 -0.47 -30.96 -16.52
C ASN A 82 -1.22 -29.81 -15.81
N GLY A 83 -0.51 -28.76 -15.37
CA GLY A 83 -1.13 -27.56 -14.79
C GLY A 83 -1.87 -26.69 -15.81
N LEU A 84 -1.39 -26.63 -17.07
CA LEU A 84 -2.04 -25.85 -18.13
C LEU A 84 -3.36 -26.50 -18.61
N ILE A 85 -3.39 -27.83 -18.73
CA ILE A 85 -4.57 -28.57 -19.23
C ILE A 85 -5.79 -28.44 -18.28
N GLN A 86 -5.58 -28.09 -17.01
CA GLN A 86 -6.68 -27.82 -16.07
C GLN A 86 -7.28 -26.41 -16.19
N GLN A 87 -6.62 -25.44 -16.84
CA GLN A 87 -7.11 -24.05 -16.90
C GLN A 87 -8.08 -23.76 -18.05
N GLU A 88 -8.17 -24.61 -19.08
CA GLU A 88 -9.04 -24.39 -20.25
C GLU A 88 -10.47 -24.94 -20.10
N LYS A 89 -10.87 -25.46 -18.92
CA LYS A 89 -12.15 -26.21 -18.76
C LYS A 89 -13.28 -25.56 -17.96
N GLU A 90 -13.10 -24.36 -17.42
CA GLU A 90 -14.13 -23.70 -16.59
C GLU A 90 -14.47 -22.26 -17.05
N GLN A 91 -15.07 -22.14 -18.25
CA GLN A 91 -15.98 -21.03 -18.57
C GLN A 91 -17.20 -21.55 -19.36
N PRO A 92 -18.44 -21.13 -19.01
CA PRO A 92 -19.65 -21.58 -19.70
C PRO A 92 -19.93 -20.75 -20.96
N VAL A 93 -20.13 -21.43 -22.10
CA VAL A 93 -20.63 -20.82 -23.34
C VAL A 93 -22.14 -21.05 -23.45
N VAL A 94 -22.90 -19.97 -23.61
CA VAL A 94 -24.34 -20.03 -23.89
C VAL A 94 -24.56 -20.25 -25.39
N ASN A 95 -25.47 -21.16 -25.75
CA ASN A 95 -26.14 -21.21 -27.06
C ASN A 95 -27.49 -21.94 -26.94
N GLU A 96 -28.41 -21.66 -27.86
CA GLU A 96 -29.83 -22.00 -27.73
C GLU A 96 -30.28 -23.27 -28.48
N ALA A 97 -31.36 -23.85 -27.96
CA ALA A 97 -32.37 -24.69 -28.65
C ALA A 97 -31.92 -25.91 -29.51
N ASN A 98 -32.33 -27.11 -29.08
CA ASN A 98 -33.57 -27.70 -29.61
C ASN A 98 -34.08 -28.91 -28.79
N ASN A 99 -35.36 -29.26 -28.96
CA ASN A 99 -36.06 -30.33 -28.23
C ASN A 99 -35.78 -31.73 -28.79
N THR A 100 -35.61 -32.74 -27.92
CA THR A 100 -36.34 -34.03 -28.00
C THR A 100 -36.12 -34.94 -26.77
N THR A 101 -37.21 -35.49 -26.22
CA THR A 101 -37.24 -36.71 -25.36
C THR A 101 -37.61 -37.91 -26.25
N PRO A 102 -37.18 -39.15 -25.96
CA PRO A 102 -37.72 -40.00 -24.86
C PRO A 102 -36.62 -40.54 -23.91
N SER A 103 -36.81 -41.07 -22.69
CA SER A 103 -37.88 -41.84 -21.99
C SER A 103 -37.64 -43.37 -21.93
N VAL A 104 -37.29 -43.87 -20.72
CA VAL A 104 -37.61 -45.22 -20.15
C VAL A 104 -36.95 -46.43 -20.86
N THR A 105 -36.32 -47.42 -20.19
CA THR A 105 -36.95 -48.48 -19.35
C THR A 105 -35.91 -49.26 -18.51
N HIS A 106 -36.39 -49.96 -17.47
CA HIS A 106 -35.67 -50.92 -16.62
C HIS A 106 -35.06 -52.13 -17.37
N GLN A 107 -34.10 -52.81 -16.73
CA GLN A 107 -34.24 -54.25 -16.47
C GLN A 107 -33.42 -54.72 -15.24
N GLU A 108 -33.98 -55.66 -14.49
CA GLU A 108 -33.35 -56.41 -13.39
C GLU A 108 -33.06 -57.85 -13.83
N LYS A 109 -32.09 -58.54 -13.20
CA LYS A 109 -32.27 -59.86 -12.54
C LYS A 109 -30.94 -60.58 -12.19
N GLU A 110 -30.94 -61.19 -11.00
CA GLU A 110 -30.52 -62.58 -10.62
C GLU A 110 -29.21 -63.23 -11.12
N GLU A 111 -28.61 -64.25 -10.46
CA GLU A 111 -28.54 -64.69 -9.04
C GLU A 111 -27.59 -65.92 -8.93
N SER A 112 -26.74 -66.01 -7.89
CA SER A 112 -26.12 -67.24 -7.29
C SER A 112 -25.12 -66.80 -6.20
N SER A 113 -25.01 -67.33 -4.97
CA SER A 113 -25.11 -68.71 -4.40
C SER A 113 -23.84 -69.56 -4.67
N VAL A 114 -23.25 -70.33 -3.74
CA VAL A 114 -23.51 -70.69 -2.31
C VAL A 114 -22.20 -70.31 -1.51
N ASP A 115 -21.87 -70.55 -0.23
CA ASP A 115 -22.28 -71.43 0.89
C ASP A 115 -21.81 -70.84 2.27
N GLU A 116 -22.00 -71.54 3.40
CA GLU A 116 -21.79 -71.05 4.77
C GLU A 116 -20.67 -71.75 5.61
N ALA A 117 -20.25 -71.08 6.70
CA ALA A 117 -19.92 -71.75 7.97
C ALA A 117 -20.23 -70.82 9.18
N LYS A 118 -20.87 -71.34 10.23
CA LYS A 118 -21.38 -70.56 11.39
C LYS A 118 -20.72 -70.90 12.73
N ASN A 119 -20.57 -69.91 13.61
CA ASN A 119 -20.75 -70.04 15.07
C ASN A 119 -20.93 -68.63 15.70
N THR A 120 -22.16 -68.18 15.97
CA THR A 120 -22.99 -68.38 17.19
C THR A 120 -22.68 -67.42 18.35
N THR A 121 -23.56 -66.41 18.49
CA THR A 121 -23.69 -65.47 19.62
C THR A 121 -24.58 -66.09 20.74
N PRO A 122 -24.64 -65.52 21.97
CA PRO A 122 -25.56 -64.39 22.23
C PRO A 122 -25.07 -63.33 23.26
N PRO A 123 -25.69 -62.14 23.31
CA PRO A 123 -25.37 -61.07 24.27
C PRO A 123 -26.32 -61.02 25.48
N VAL A 124 -25.97 -60.24 26.51
CA VAL A 124 -26.89 -59.77 27.58
C VAL A 124 -26.62 -58.30 27.89
N THR A 125 -27.68 -57.50 28.02
CA THR A 125 -27.67 -56.07 28.38
C THR A 125 -28.11 -55.86 29.83
N HIS A 126 -27.55 -54.85 30.51
CA HIS A 126 -28.15 -54.19 31.68
C HIS A 126 -27.82 -52.69 31.68
N GLN A 127 -28.60 -51.90 32.42
CA GLN A 127 -28.62 -50.43 32.38
C GLN A 127 -28.11 -49.77 33.68
N GLU A 128 -27.61 -48.55 33.51
CA GLU A 128 -27.69 -47.40 34.45
C GLU A 128 -27.00 -47.41 35.84
N LYS A 129 -26.25 -46.29 36.03
CA LYS A 129 -26.23 -45.35 37.19
C LYS A 129 -25.06 -45.34 38.20
N GLU A 130 -24.96 -44.12 38.78
CA GLU A 130 -24.23 -43.66 39.97
C GLU A 130 -22.69 -43.49 39.92
N GLU A 131 -22.30 -42.33 39.38
CA GLU A 131 -21.56 -41.23 40.04
C GLU A 131 -20.20 -41.42 40.77
N SER A 132 -19.47 -40.29 40.80
CA SER A 132 -18.48 -39.89 41.83
C SER A 132 -17.07 -40.52 41.84
N ILE A 133 -16.21 -40.08 40.90
CA ILE A 133 -14.86 -39.64 41.27
C ILE A 133 -14.67 -38.22 40.68
N VAL A 134 -14.34 -37.26 41.54
CA VAL A 134 -14.23 -35.82 41.21
C VAL A 134 -12.76 -35.39 41.13
N ASP A 135 -12.52 -34.30 40.42
CA ASP A 135 -11.23 -33.65 40.10
C ASP A 135 -10.05 -33.85 41.06
N GLU A 136 -8.90 -34.31 40.52
CA GLU A 136 -7.59 -33.77 40.95
C GLU A 136 -6.48 -33.89 39.87
N ALA A 137 -6.72 -33.38 38.64
CA ALA A 137 -5.67 -33.37 37.60
C ALA A 137 -5.73 -32.23 36.56
N LYS A 138 -6.60 -31.22 36.69
CA LYS A 138 -6.63 -30.07 35.75
C LYS A 138 -5.49 -29.10 36.02
N LYS A 139 -4.29 -29.46 35.54
CA LYS A 139 -3.21 -28.51 35.28
C LYS A 139 -3.74 -27.44 34.33
N THR A 140 -3.89 -26.22 34.83
CA THR A 140 -4.35 -25.05 34.06
C THR A 140 -3.23 -24.54 33.15
N THR A 141 -2.98 -25.28 32.07
CA THR A 141 -2.23 -24.75 30.92
C THR A 141 -2.88 -23.42 30.51
N PRO A 142 -2.13 -22.32 30.36
CA PRO A 142 -2.71 -21.07 29.89
C PRO A 142 -3.33 -21.28 28.49
N PRO A 143 -4.46 -20.62 28.18
CA PRO A 143 -5.15 -20.82 26.90
C PRO A 143 -4.20 -20.48 25.75
N SER A 144 -4.22 -21.30 24.69
CA SER A 144 -3.32 -21.10 23.56
C SER A 144 -3.72 -19.85 22.76
N ALA A 145 -2.80 -19.35 21.94
CA ALA A 145 -3.09 -18.29 20.97
C ALA A 145 -4.30 -18.64 20.08
N ILE A 146 -4.52 -19.93 19.80
CA ILE A 146 -5.64 -20.43 18.98
C ILE A 146 -6.96 -20.32 19.75
N ASP A 147 -6.99 -20.77 21.01
CA ASP A 147 -8.20 -20.72 21.87
C ASP A 147 -8.66 -19.28 22.10
N LEU A 148 -7.70 -18.37 22.36
CA LEU A 148 -7.97 -16.94 22.48
C LEU A 148 -8.45 -16.34 21.16
N ALA A 149 -7.83 -16.70 20.04
CA ALA A 149 -8.16 -16.12 18.74
C ALA A 149 -9.53 -16.56 18.20
N LEU A 150 -9.98 -17.79 18.45
CA LEU A 150 -11.29 -18.30 17.99
C LEU A 150 -12.44 -17.35 18.35
N ASN A 151 -12.46 -16.84 19.58
CA ASN A 151 -13.49 -15.91 20.08
C ASN A 151 -13.05 -14.44 20.10
N SER A 152 -11.93 -14.08 19.45
CA SER A 152 -11.44 -12.70 19.35
C SER A 152 -11.24 -12.20 17.92
N VAL A 153 -11.16 -13.12 16.95
CA VAL A 153 -10.68 -12.84 15.60
C VAL A 153 -11.77 -13.20 14.58
N VAL A 154 -12.07 -12.24 13.72
CA VAL A 154 -13.40 -12.12 13.12
C VAL A 154 -13.32 -11.50 11.72
N LYS A 155 -14.36 -11.67 10.89
CA LYS A 155 -14.30 -11.38 9.44
C LYS A 155 -14.91 -10.01 9.12
N VAL A 156 -14.18 -9.12 8.45
CA VAL A 156 -14.73 -7.86 7.90
C VAL A 156 -15.25 -8.09 6.47
N PHE A 157 -16.43 -7.53 6.20
CA PHE A 157 -17.00 -7.39 4.86
C PHE A 157 -17.17 -5.91 4.56
N THR A 158 -16.24 -5.34 3.79
CA THR A 158 -16.30 -3.95 3.32
C THR A 158 -16.91 -3.91 1.92
N VAL A 159 -17.86 -3.01 1.71
CA VAL A 159 -18.24 -2.52 0.38
C VAL A 159 -17.55 -1.18 0.18
N SER A 160 -16.66 -1.07 -0.82
CA SER A 160 -15.90 0.15 -1.11
C SER A 160 -16.35 0.79 -2.42
N SER A 161 -16.48 2.11 -2.47
CA SER A 161 -16.78 2.88 -3.69
C SER A 161 -15.59 3.75 -4.10
N LYS A 162 -14.47 3.09 -4.45
CA LYS A 162 -13.29 3.77 -5.01
C LYS A 162 -13.69 4.53 -6.29
N PRO A 163 -13.21 5.76 -6.51
CA PRO A 163 -13.39 6.48 -7.77
C PRO A 163 -12.57 5.81 -8.90
N ARG A 164 -13.14 4.72 -9.42
CA ARG A 164 -12.66 3.75 -10.44
C ARG A 164 -11.17 3.42 -10.41
N LEU A 165 -10.84 2.46 -9.54
CA LEU A 165 -10.07 1.26 -9.91
C LEU A 165 -10.65 0.06 -9.14
N PHE A 166 -10.40 -1.17 -9.62
CA PHE A 166 -11.12 -2.39 -9.22
C PHE A 166 -10.72 -2.93 -7.81
N GLN A 167 -11.32 -4.08 -7.45
CA GLN A 167 -10.99 -4.99 -6.33
C GLN A 167 -11.62 -4.68 -4.95
N PRO A 168 -12.72 -5.38 -4.60
CA PRO A 168 -13.29 -5.44 -3.25
C PRO A 168 -13.19 -6.85 -2.63
N TRP A 169 -12.23 -7.10 -1.74
CA TRP A 169 -12.04 -8.40 -1.06
C TRP A 169 -12.16 -8.31 0.48
N GLN A 170 -12.26 -9.47 1.16
CA GLN A 170 -12.63 -9.62 2.58
C GLN A 170 -11.40 -9.94 3.45
N ILE A 171 -11.21 -9.27 4.60
CA ILE A 171 -10.01 -9.37 5.46
C ILE A 171 -10.38 -9.29 6.98
N ARG A 172 -9.44 -9.51 7.91
CA ARG A 172 -9.63 -9.79 9.36
C ARG A 172 -9.51 -8.60 10.32
N PHE A 173 -9.80 -8.85 11.60
CA PHE A 173 -9.56 -7.92 12.70
C PHE A 173 -9.28 -8.57 14.08
N LEU A 174 -8.73 -7.73 14.96
CA LEU A 174 -8.44 -7.91 16.40
C LEU A 174 -9.54 -7.23 17.25
N ILE A 175 -9.93 -7.81 18.38
CA ILE A 175 -10.83 -7.19 19.37
C ILE A 175 -10.07 -6.77 20.64
N SER A 176 -10.28 -5.52 21.09
CA SER A 176 -9.67 -4.94 22.30
C SER A 176 -10.66 -4.01 22.99
N GLY A 177 -11.31 -4.49 24.05
CA GLY A 177 -12.56 -3.90 24.56
C GLY A 177 -13.69 -3.97 23.52
N LYS A 178 -14.75 -3.15 23.66
CA LYS A 178 -15.81 -3.00 22.63
C LYS A 178 -15.33 -2.20 21.39
N LYS A 179 -14.08 -2.43 20.96
CA LYS A 179 -13.46 -1.86 19.76
C LYS A 179 -12.82 -2.96 18.92
N ILE A 180 -12.78 -2.70 17.63
CA ILE A 180 -12.26 -3.59 16.60
C ILE A 180 -11.06 -2.90 15.95
N ILE A 181 -9.90 -3.56 15.84
CA ILE A 181 -8.70 -3.05 15.18
C ILE A 181 -8.45 -3.86 13.90
N THR A 182 -8.42 -3.18 12.75
CA THR A 182 -8.08 -3.75 11.43
C THR A 182 -7.14 -2.80 10.68
N ASN A 183 -6.77 -3.09 9.44
CA ASN A 183 -6.00 -2.15 8.62
C ASN A 183 -6.86 -1.02 8.02
N ALA A 184 -6.24 0.11 7.70
CA ALA A 184 -6.91 1.20 7.00
C ALA A 184 -7.31 0.79 5.57
N HIS A 185 -6.43 0.10 4.84
CA HIS A 185 -6.70 -0.35 3.47
C HIS A 185 -7.90 -1.32 3.34
N VAL A 186 -8.34 -1.94 4.44
CA VAL A 186 -9.51 -2.84 4.51
C VAL A 186 -10.83 -2.06 4.56
N VAL A 187 -10.80 -0.78 4.97
CA VAL A 187 -11.98 0.10 5.09
C VAL A 187 -11.84 1.46 4.39
N ASP A 188 -10.75 1.67 3.64
CA ASP A 188 -10.58 2.79 2.71
C ASP A 188 -11.73 2.88 1.69
N ASN A 189 -12.27 4.08 1.48
CA ASN A 189 -13.39 4.38 0.59
C ASN A 189 -14.65 3.53 0.85
N HIS A 190 -14.90 3.11 2.10
CA HIS A 190 -16.06 2.30 2.47
C HIS A 190 -17.40 3.02 2.32
N THR A 191 -18.43 2.30 1.87
CA THR A 191 -19.84 2.72 1.90
C THR A 191 -20.67 1.89 2.89
N SER A 192 -20.21 0.69 3.22
CA SER A 192 -20.85 -0.20 4.19
C SER A 192 -19.83 -1.19 4.74
N VAL A 193 -19.80 -1.37 6.07
CA VAL A 193 -18.95 -2.36 6.73
C VAL A 193 -19.82 -3.29 7.57
N LYS A 194 -19.56 -4.60 7.47
CA LYS A 194 -20.17 -5.63 8.32
C LYS A 194 -19.10 -6.53 8.92
N VAL A 195 -19.42 -7.16 10.03
CA VAL A 195 -18.54 -8.13 10.70
C VAL A 195 -19.27 -9.43 11.06
N GLN A 196 -18.55 -10.55 11.10
CA GLN A 196 -19.10 -11.89 11.35
C GLN A 196 -18.25 -12.63 12.38
N LYS A 197 -18.91 -13.20 13.41
CA LYS A 197 -18.29 -14.04 14.45
C LYS A 197 -17.79 -15.37 13.87
N HIS A 198 -16.70 -15.91 14.41
CA HIS A 198 -16.33 -17.29 14.12
C HIS A 198 -17.49 -18.23 14.51
N GLY A 199 -17.74 -19.28 13.71
CA GLY A 199 -18.86 -20.21 13.90
C GLY A 199 -20.27 -19.63 13.68
N SER A 200 -20.44 -18.33 13.45
CA SER A 200 -21.76 -17.70 13.25
C SER A 200 -22.04 -17.38 11.79
N ALA A 201 -23.27 -17.58 11.35
CA ALA A 201 -23.75 -17.10 10.05
C ALA A 201 -24.12 -15.59 10.06
N THR A 202 -24.29 -14.99 11.24
CA THR A 202 -24.83 -13.62 11.38
C THR A 202 -23.79 -12.56 11.05
N LYS A 203 -24.15 -11.62 10.17
CA LYS A 203 -23.32 -10.48 9.76
C LYS A 203 -23.85 -9.17 10.35
N TYR A 204 -23.23 -8.73 11.43
CA TYR A 204 -23.56 -7.52 12.17
C TYR A 204 -23.06 -6.28 11.42
N LYS A 205 -23.78 -5.15 11.50
CA LYS A 205 -23.32 -3.89 10.92
C LYS A 205 -22.26 -3.27 11.82
N ALA A 206 -21.15 -2.82 11.21
CA ALA A 206 -20.12 -2.04 11.89
C ALA A 206 -20.09 -0.60 11.36
N LYS A 207 -19.52 0.30 12.17
CA LYS A 207 -19.15 1.67 11.79
C LYS A 207 -17.63 1.80 11.86
N VAL A 208 -17.02 2.58 10.99
CA VAL A 208 -15.63 3.01 11.18
C VAL A 208 -15.62 4.23 12.11
N ARG A 209 -14.88 4.15 13.22
CA ARG A 209 -14.71 5.24 14.19
C ARG A 209 -13.52 6.13 13.87
N MET A 210 -12.43 5.54 13.38
CA MET A 210 -11.20 6.24 13.03
C MET A 210 -10.41 5.44 11.99
N ILE A 211 -9.72 6.14 11.10
CA ILE A 211 -8.74 5.58 10.17
C ILE A 211 -7.44 6.38 10.32
N GLY A 212 -6.33 5.66 10.51
CA GLY A 212 -4.97 6.18 10.47
C GLY A 212 -4.28 5.59 9.26
N HIS A 213 -4.28 6.32 8.14
CA HIS A 213 -3.72 5.82 6.88
C HIS A 213 -2.20 5.69 6.99
N GLU A 214 -1.53 6.65 7.65
CA GLU A 214 -0.09 6.68 7.88
C GLU A 214 0.45 5.34 8.40
N CYS A 215 -0.19 4.79 9.44
CA CYS A 215 0.15 3.50 10.05
C CYS A 215 -0.69 2.31 9.57
N ASP A 216 -1.51 2.49 8.54
CA ASP A 216 -2.46 1.49 8.04
C ASP A 216 -3.27 0.77 9.14
N LEU A 217 -3.93 1.54 10.02
CA LEU A 217 -4.83 1.02 11.06
C LEU A 217 -6.20 1.71 11.03
N ALA A 218 -7.25 0.99 11.41
CA ALA A 218 -8.60 1.51 11.56
C ALA A 218 -9.29 0.91 12.80
N ILE A 219 -10.16 1.71 13.44
CA ILE A 219 -11.06 1.25 14.50
C ILE A 219 -12.48 1.10 13.97
N LEU A 220 -13.09 -0.07 14.19
CA LEU A 220 -14.52 -0.29 13.99
C LEU A 220 -15.27 -0.42 15.33
N GLU A 221 -16.56 -0.10 15.30
CA GLU A 221 -17.49 -0.28 16.43
C GLU A 221 -18.77 -0.97 15.95
N VAL A 222 -19.40 -1.77 16.82
CA VAL A 222 -20.63 -2.53 16.54
C VAL A 222 -21.66 -2.21 17.62
N ASP A 223 -22.81 -1.69 17.20
CA ASP A 223 -23.89 -1.22 18.09
C ASP A 223 -24.68 -2.36 18.75
N ASN A 224 -24.71 -3.56 18.16
CA ASN A 224 -25.48 -4.69 18.68
C ASN A 224 -24.69 -5.43 19.76
N ASP A 225 -25.19 -5.43 21.00
CA ASP A 225 -24.56 -6.12 22.13
C ASP A 225 -24.47 -7.65 21.96
N GLU A 226 -25.40 -8.26 21.22
CA GLU A 226 -25.37 -9.68 20.83
C GLU A 226 -24.08 -10.05 20.08
N PHE A 227 -23.43 -9.10 19.39
CA PHE A 227 -22.12 -9.33 18.78
C PHE A 227 -21.04 -9.55 19.85
N TRP A 228 -21.07 -8.80 20.94
CA TRP A 228 -20.06 -8.86 22.00
C TRP A 228 -20.22 -10.04 22.96
N GLU A 229 -21.40 -10.68 23.00
CA GLU A 229 -21.63 -11.90 23.78
C GLU A 229 -20.70 -13.05 23.36
N GLY A 230 -20.02 -13.64 24.34
CA GLY A 230 -19.06 -14.73 24.13
C GLY A 230 -17.71 -14.33 23.53
N MET A 231 -17.47 -13.04 23.26
CA MET A 231 -16.22 -12.56 22.68
C MET A 231 -15.15 -12.31 23.74
N ASN A 232 -13.91 -12.71 23.41
CA ASN A 232 -12.72 -12.43 24.20
C ASN A 232 -12.11 -11.08 23.80
N PHE A 233 -11.52 -10.39 24.78
CA PHE A 233 -10.76 -9.15 24.56
C PHE A 233 -9.26 -9.45 24.67
N LEU A 234 -8.48 -9.07 23.66
CA LEU A 234 -7.06 -9.39 23.60
C LEU A 234 -6.18 -8.27 24.18
N GLU A 235 -5.16 -8.68 24.93
CA GLU A 235 -4.13 -7.79 25.47
C GLU A 235 -3.02 -7.52 24.43
N LEU A 236 -2.61 -6.25 24.32
CA LEU A 236 -1.39 -5.89 23.60
C LEU A 236 -0.16 -6.23 24.46
N GLY A 237 0.75 -7.03 23.91
CA GLY A 237 2.04 -7.34 24.52
C GLY A 237 3.11 -6.31 24.20
N ASP A 238 4.35 -6.74 24.34
CA ASP A 238 5.55 -5.97 24.02
C ASP A 238 6.08 -6.31 22.62
N VAL A 239 7.19 -5.66 22.23
CA VAL A 239 7.88 -5.97 20.98
C VAL A 239 8.62 -7.30 21.11
N PRO A 240 8.32 -8.30 20.25
CA PRO A 240 9.04 -9.57 20.24
C PRO A 240 10.47 -9.40 19.72
N LYS A 241 11.38 -10.24 20.20
CA LYS A 241 12.80 -10.25 19.83
C LYS A 241 13.03 -11.04 18.53
N LEU A 242 14.18 -10.82 17.90
CA LEU A 242 14.63 -11.69 16.81
C LEU A 242 14.57 -13.18 17.21
N GLN A 243 14.13 -14.03 16.29
CA GLN A 243 13.91 -15.47 16.47
C GLN A 243 12.80 -15.88 17.46
N GLU A 244 12.07 -14.96 18.11
CA GLU A 244 10.90 -15.34 18.91
C GLU A 244 9.74 -15.82 18.03
N GLU A 245 9.05 -16.86 18.51
CA GLU A 245 7.98 -17.57 17.81
C GLU A 245 6.65 -16.80 17.85
N VAL A 246 6.03 -16.60 16.69
CA VAL A 246 4.81 -15.83 16.53
C VAL A 246 3.73 -16.57 15.74
N HIS A 247 2.46 -16.31 16.09
CA HIS A 247 1.29 -16.94 15.48
C HIS A 247 0.34 -15.89 14.89
N LEU A 248 0.23 -15.83 13.57
CA LEU A 248 -0.76 -15.03 12.85
C LEU A 248 -2.08 -15.80 12.72
N VAL A 249 -3.22 -15.16 13.00
CA VAL A 249 -4.54 -15.78 12.85
C VAL A 249 -5.42 -15.01 11.84
N GLY A 250 -5.83 -15.67 10.75
CA GLY A 250 -6.35 -15.02 9.53
C GLY A 250 -7.46 -15.80 8.77
N TYR A 251 -8.18 -15.13 7.86
CA TYR A 251 -9.26 -15.67 7.02
C TYR A 251 -8.74 -15.64 5.59
N PRO A 252 -7.98 -16.66 5.13
CA PRO A 252 -7.39 -16.63 3.79
C PRO A 252 -8.47 -16.46 2.73
N CYS A 253 -8.16 -15.72 1.66
CA CYS A 253 -9.12 -15.40 0.60
C CYS A 253 -9.81 -16.67 0.06
N GLY A 254 -11.13 -16.62 -0.04
CA GLY A 254 -11.98 -17.77 -0.42
C GLY A 254 -12.44 -18.66 0.74
N GLY A 255 -11.88 -18.52 1.95
CA GLY A 255 -12.24 -19.33 3.13
C GLY A 255 -13.17 -18.65 4.14
N ASP A 256 -14.04 -19.45 4.77
CA ASP A 256 -14.86 -19.07 5.95
C ASP A 256 -14.39 -19.77 7.25
N SER A 257 -13.29 -20.54 7.19
CA SER A 257 -12.65 -21.21 8.34
C SER A 257 -11.49 -20.39 8.93
N ILE A 258 -11.08 -20.70 10.16
CA ILE A 258 -9.92 -20.05 10.79
C ILE A 258 -8.62 -20.68 10.30
N SER A 259 -7.65 -19.84 9.94
CA SER A 259 -6.29 -20.24 9.59
C SER A 259 -5.32 -19.67 10.60
N VAL A 260 -4.33 -20.47 10.99
CA VAL A 260 -3.23 -20.07 11.88
C VAL A 260 -1.94 -20.30 11.11
N THR A 261 -1.13 -19.25 10.95
CA THR A 261 0.18 -19.31 10.32
C THR A 261 1.24 -19.02 11.37
N LYS A 262 2.13 -19.98 11.59
CA LYS A 262 3.26 -19.88 12.53
C LYS A 262 4.52 -19.40 11.80
N GLY A 263 5.35 -18.64 12.49
CA GLY A 263 6.68 -18.23 12.04
C GLY A 263 7.51 -17.70 13.21
N VAL A 264 8.62 -17.04 12.92
CA VAL A 264 9.47 -16.31 13.86
C VAL A 264 9.68 -14.87 13.40
N VAL A 265 10.15 -14.02 14.32
CA VAL A 265 10.62 -12.67 13.99
C VAL A 265 11.96 -12.74 13.25
N SER A 266 11.97 -12.24 12.02
CA SER A 266 13.14 -12.20 11.14
C SER A 266 13.91 -10.88 11.22
N ARG A 267 13.22 -9.76 11.47
CA ARG A 267 13.83 -8.42 11.60
C ARG A 267 12.90 -7.42 12.27
N VAL A 268 13.45 -6.43 12.95
CA VAL A 268 12.77 -5.18 13.33
C VAL A 268 13.42 -4.04 12.53
N GLU A 269 12.65 -3.29 11.73
CA GLU A 269 13.18 -2.16 10.95
C GLU A 269 12.11 -1.09 10.66
N LEU A 270 12.56 0.14 10.36
CA LEU A 270 11.67 1.13 9.75
C LEU A 270 11.48 0.81 8.27
N LYS A 271 10.23 0.75 7.83
CA LYS A 271 9.85 0.47 6.44
C LYS A 271 8.75 1.44 6.01
N GLU A 272 8.78 1.82 4.74
CA GLU A 272 7.71 2.52 4.06
C GLU A 272 6.41 1.67 4.04
N TYR A 273 5.34 2.17 4.64
CA TYR A 273 4.01 1.54 4.60
C TYR A 273 3.38 1.75 3.22
N SER A 274 3.24 0.70 2.41
CA SER A 274 2.74 0.77 1.03
C SER A 274 1.37 1.43 0.85
N HIS A 275 0.52 1.47 1.89
CA HIS A 275 -0.73 2.23 1.87
C HIS A 275 -0.50 3.75 1.78
N SER A 276 0.51 4.28 2.51
CA SER A 276 0.66 5.71 2.84
C SER A 276 2.01 6.34 2.47
N SER A 277 3.00 5.52 2.15
CA SER A 277 4.45 5.82 2.14
C SER A 277 5.01 6.49 3.40
N THR A 278 4.38 6.26 4.57
CA THR A 278 4.98 6.69 5.84
C THR A 278 6.01 5.66 6.30
N GLU A 279 7.23 6.08 6.59
CA GLU A 279 8.23 5.22 7.24
C GLU A 279 7.93 5.11 8.74
N LEU A 280 7.45 3.94 9.16
CA LEU A 280 7.19 3.62 10.57
C LEU A 280 7.84 2.28 10.95
N LEU A 281 7.88 1.99 12.25
CA LEU A 281 8.44 0.75 12.77
C LEU A 281 7.61 -0.45 12.28
N THR A 282 8.27 -1.42 11.65
CA THR A 282 7.69 -2.70 11.22
C THR A 282 8.48 -3.86 11.80
N ILE A 283 7.83 -5.02 11.89
CA ILE A 283 8.51 -6.28 12.21
C ILE A 283 8.28 -7.27 11.07
N GLN A 284 9.37 -7.73 10.47
CA GLN A 284 9.39 -8.78 9.46
C GLN A 284 9.28 -10.14 10.16
N ILE A 285 8.39 -10.99 9.66
CA ILE A 285 8.17 -12.36 10.12
C ILE A 285 8.27 -13.33 8.93
N ASP A 286 8.69 -14.58 9.16
CA ASP A 286 8.75 -15.61 8.10
C ASP A 286 7.41 -16.37 7.89
N ALA A 287 6.35 -15.95 8.59
CA ALA A 287 4.99 -16.43 8.37
C ALA A 287 4.40 -15.90 7.04
N ALA A 288 3.76 -16.77 6.26
CA ALA A 288 3.10 -16.39 5.01
C ALA A 288 1.87 -15.48 5.23
N ILE A 289 1.97 -14.21 4.83
CA ILE A 289 0.84 -13.27 4.82
C ILE A 289 0.19 -13.28 3.44
N ASN A 290 -0.90 -14.03 3.34
CA ASN A 290 -1.78 -14.05 2.16
C ASN A 290 -2.92 -13.02 2.30
N SER A 291 -3.44 -12.53 1.17
CA SER A 291 -4.70 -11.77 1.12
C SER A 291 -5.79 -12.50 1.92
N GLY A 292 -6.36 -11.81 2.92
CA GLY A 292 -7.25 -12.42 3.91
C GLY A 292 -6.72 -12.44 5.35
N ASN A 293 -5.38 -12.46 5.52
CA ASN A 293 -4.74 -12.57 6.83
C ASN A 293 -4.29 -11.22 7.43
N SER A 294 -4.14 -10.16 6.62
CA SER A 294 -3.93 -8.78 7.10
C SER A 294 -5.04 -8.35 8.08
N GLY A 295 -4.77 -7.38 8.95
CA GLY A 295 -5.69 -6.93 10.00
C GLY A 295 -5.90 -7.95 11.14
N GLY A 296 -5.56 -9.23 10.93
CA GLY A 296 -5.53 -10.25 11.97
C GLY A 296 -4.39 -10.00 12.97
N PRO A 297 -4.58 -10.38 14.24
CA PRO A 297 -3.52 -10.29 15.24
C PRO A 297 -2.40 -11.30 14.96
N VAL A 298 -1.18 -10.88 15.28
CA VAL A 298 0.00 -11.73 15.45
C VAL A 298 0.26 -11.86 16.95
N PHE A 299 0.31 -13.08 17.46
CA PHE A 299 0.51 -13.38 18.87
C PHE A 299 1.96 -13.75 19.21
N LEU A 300 2.44 -13.28 20.37
CA LEU A 300 3.56 -13.83 21.11
C LEU A 300 2.99 -14.46 22.39
N GLY A 301 3.07 -15.79 22.51
CA GLY A 301 2.40 -16.52 23.59
C GLY A 301 0.89 -16.28 23.61
N ASN A 302 0.38 -15.68 24.68
CA ASN A 302 -1.04 -15.34 24.85
C ASN A 302 -1.38 -13.85 24.60
N LYS A 303 -0.40 -13.01 24.20
CA LYS A 303 -0.59 -11.58 23.95
C LYS A 303 -0.36 -11.22 22.49
N VAL A 304 -0.96 -10.12 22.03
CA VAL A 304 -0.80 -9.62 20.65
C VAL A 304 0.52 -8.84 20.54
N ALA A 305 1.42 -9.29 19.69
CA ALA A 305 2.69 -8.63 19.34
C ALA A 305 2.53 -7.58 18.21
N GLY A 306 1.49 -7.72 17.39
CA GLY A 306 1.19 -6.77 16.32
C GLY A 306 -0.05 -7.13 15.51
N VAL A 307 -0.32 -6.32 14.48
CA VAL A 307 -1.38 -6.53 13.48
C VAL A 307 -0.72 -6.87 12.14
N ALA A 308 -1.12 -7.94 11.48
CA ALA A 308 -0.57 -8.29 10.16
C ALA A 308 -0.87 -7.20 9.11
N PHE A 309 0.11 -6.90 8.27
CA PHE A 309 0.07 -5.79 7.32
C PHE A 309 0.12 -6.29 5.87
N GLU A 310 1.31 -6.71 5.42
CA GLU A 310 1.64 -6.93 4.02
C GLU A 310 2.57 -8.15 3.88
N GLY A 311 2.45 -8.90 2.79
CA GLY A 311 3.48 -9.83 2.32
C GLY A 311 4.18 -9.28 1.06
N LEU A 312 5.45 -9.61 0.85
CA LEU A 312 6.14 -9.24 -0.39
C LEU A 312 5.63 -10.10 -1.55
N PHE A 313 4.84 -9.51 -2.46
CA PHE A 313 4.21 -10.19 -3.59
C PHE A 313 5.15 -10.95 -4.56
N TRP A 314 6.48 -10.77 -4.44
CA TRP A 314 7.50 -11.49 -5.21
C TRP A 314 8.35 -12.47 -4.37
N SER A 315 8.03 -12.70 -3.10
CA SER A 315 8.75 -13.61 -2.20
C SER A 315 7.79 -14.30 -1.23
N ASP A 316 7.62 -15.61 -1.42
CA ASP A 316 7.01 -16.47 -0.41
C ASP A 316 7.79 -16.36 0.92
N GLY A 317 7.09 -16.54 2.04
CA GLY A 317 7.71 -16.58 3.37
C GLY A 317 8.27 -15.24 3.90
N ILE A 318 7.85 -14.08 3.37
CA ILE A 318 8.14 -12.78 3.98
C ILE A 318 6.85 -11.99 4.23
N GLY A 319 6.45 -11.92 5.50
CA GLY A 319 5.39 -11.07 6.01
C GLY A 319 5.90 -9.90 6.85
N TYR A 320 5.06 -8.87 7.00
CA TYR A 320 5.27 -7.74 7.91
C TYR A 320 4.08 -7.56 8.84
N MET A 321 4.35 -7.13 10.08
CA MET A 321 3.34 -6.70 11.04
C MET A 321 3.61 -5.29 11.59
N ILE A 322 2.53 -4.62 11.95
CA ILE A 322 2.46 -3.35 12.67
C ILE A 322 2.65 -3.68 14.16
N PRO A 323 3.77 -3.30 14.79
CA PRO A 323 4.11 -3.75 16.14
C PRO A 323 3.35 -2.96 17.21
N THR A 324 3.25 -3.52 18.42
CA THR A 324 2.45 -2.89 19.49
C THR A 324 2.78 -1.42 19.82
N PRO A 325 4.00 -0.87 19.69
CA PRO A 325 4.22 0.57 19.89
C PRO A 325 3.41 1.43 18.92
N VAL A 326 3.37 1.07 17.63
CA VAL A 326 2.60 1.79 16.59
C VAL A 326 1.10 1.63 16.83
N VAL A 327 0.65 0.45 17.27
CA VAL A 327 -0.76 0.21 17.65
C VAL A 327 -1.16 1.02 18.89
N LYS A 328 -0.28 1.13 19.89
CA LYS A 328 -0.50 1.94 21.11
C LYS A 328 -0.59 3.43 20.77
N HIS A 329 0.37 3.98 20.00
CA HIS A 329 0.34 5.36 19.50
C HIS A 329 -0.94 5.67 18.72
N PHE A 330 -1.35 4.79 17.81
CA PHE A 330 -2.60 4.91 17.07
C PHE A 330 -3.82 4.97 18.01
N LEU A 331 -3.89 4.11 19.03
CA LEU A 331 -4.98 4.09 20.00
C LEU A 331 -5.05 5.40 20.82
N ASP A 332 -3.91 5.92 21.27
CA ASP A 332 -3.83 7.19 22.00
C ASP A 332 -4.32 8.36 21.11
N CYS A 333 -3.85 8.42 19.87
CA CYS A 333 -4.31 9.39 18.87
C CYS A 333 -5.82 9.29 18.54
N VAL A 334 -6.45 8.11 18.68
CA VAL A 334 -7.89 7.95 18.43
C VAL A 334 -8.72 8.63 19.53
N GLU A 335 -8.27 8.64 20.79
CA GLU A 335 -8.96 9.37 21.85
C GLU A 335 -8.78 10.89 21.73
N GLU A 336 -7.63 11.33 21.21
CA GLU A 336 -7.38 12.73 20.78
C GLU A 336 -8.09 13.10 19.47
N LYS A 337 -8.71 12.11 18.79
CA LYS A 337 -9.48 12.24 17.53
C LYS A 337 -8.65 12.70 16.32
N HIS A 338 -7.33 12.59 16.38
CA HIS A 338 -6.44 12.89 15.26
C HIS A 338 -5.24 11.96 15.26
N VAL A 339 -5.21 11.04 14.29
CA VAL A 339 -4.04 10.20 14.01
C VAL A 339 -3.09 10.96 13.09
N SER A 340 -1.83 11.08 13.51
CA SER A 340 -0.68 11.38 12.66
C SER A 340 0.62 11.11 13.44
N PHE A 341 1.77 11.22 12.77
CA PHE A 341 3.09 10.83 13.29
C PHE A 341 4.08 11.99 13.13
N GLY A 342 5.01 12.14 14.08
CA GLY A 342 5.99 13.23 14.06
C GLY A 342 6.96 13.16 12.87
N SER A 343 7.45 14.32 12.43
CA SER A 343 8.46 14.45 11.38
C SER A 343 9.26 15.74 11.55
N MET A 344 10.57 15.67 11.29
CA MET A 344 11.45 16.85 11.17
C MET A 344 11.48 17.42 9.74
N ASN A 345 11.06 16.64 8.73
CA ASN A 345 11.01 17.02 7.31
C ASN A 345 12.37 17.51 6.75
N ILE A 346 13.46 16.83 7.11
CA ILE A 346 14.82 17.07 6.58
C ILE A 346 15.22 15.99 5.58
N SER A 347 16.14 16.31 4.67
CA SER A 347 17.00 15.32 4.01
C SER A 347 18.37 15.31 4.70
N TYR A 348 18.99 14.13 4.82
CA TYR A 348 20.23 13.95 5.59
C TYR A 348 21.25 13.07 4.86
N GLN A 349 22.50 13.11 5.32
CA GLN A 349 23.60 12.25 4.86
C GLN A 349 24.27 11.51 6.03
N MET A 350 24.57 10.23 5.80
CA MET A 350 25.34 9.38 6.72
C MET A 350 26.82 9.81 6.78
N MET A 351 27.38 9.85 7.98
CA MET A 351 28.72 10.35 8.29
C MET A 351 29.79 9.25 8.39
N GLY A 352 29.63 8.14 7.65
CA GLY A 352 30.53 6.98 7.74
C GLY A 352 31.98 7.25 7.32
N ASN A 353 32.20 8.13 6.34
CA ASN A 353 33.55 8.55 5.91
C ASN A 353 34.24 9.42 7.01
N ALA A 354 35.54 9.24 7.24
CA ALA A 354 36.26 9.99 8.26
C ALA A 354 36.48 11.47 7.89
N GLN A 355 36.84 11.75 6.63
CA GLN A 355 37.20 13.09 6.15
C GLN A 355 36.04 14.09 6.24
N ILE A 356 34.79 13.64 6.06
CA ILE A 356 33.61 14.50 6.26
C ILE A 356 33.40 14.83 7.76
N ARG A 357 33.65 13.88 8.67
CA ARG A 357 33.63 14.14 10.12
C ARG A 357 34.75 15.10 10.54
N ASP A 358 35.95 14.90 10.01
CA ASP A 358 37.11 15.78 10.24
C ASP A 358 36.84 17.21 9.73
N TYR A 359 36.25 17.35 8.53
CA TYR A 359 35.87 18.64 7.94
C TYR A 359 34.84 19.40 8.80
N PHE A 360 33.82 18.70 9.30
CA PHE A 360 32.83 19.28 10.23
C PHE A 360 33.31 19.34 11.69
N LYS A 361 34.59 19.04 11.94
CA LYS A 361 35.27 19.14 13.26
C LYS A 361 34.67 18.25 14.35
N MET A 362 34.06 17.13 13.97
CA MET A 362 33.61 16.12 14.93
C MET A 362 34.81 15.51 15.65
N SER A 363 34.73 15.33 16.96
CA SER A 363 35.73 14.55 17.70
C SER A 363 35.57 13.05 17.43
N LYS A 364 36.56 12.23 17.81
CA LYS A 364 36.61 10.79 17.48
C LYS A 364 35.50 9.97 18.14
N ASP A 365 34.92 10.50 19.21
CA ASP A 365 33.83 10.00 20.03
C ASP A 365 32.45 10.50 19.56
N MET A 366 32.38 11.53 18.70
CA MET A 366 31.13 12.01 18.13
C MET A 366 30.65 11.11 16.98
N THR A 367 29.35 10.85 16.97
CA THR A 367 28.61 10.24 15.86
C THR A 367 27.40 11.12 15.50
N GLY A 368 26.91 11.00 14.26
CA GLY A 368 25.70 11.73 13.85
C GLY A 368 25.40 11.69 12.36
N ILE A 369 24.44 12.51 11.95
CA ILE A 369 24.01 12.66 10.54
C ILE A 369 24.07 14.13 10.11
N LEU A 370 24.52 14.38 8.87
CA LEU A 370 24.58 15.73 8.30
C LEU A 370 23.21 16.16 7.78
N VAL A 371 22.78 17.39 8.05
CA VAL A 371 21.56 17.97 7.49
C VAL A 371 21.86 18.57 6.11
N ASN A 372 21.25 18.00 5.07
CA ASN A 372 21.45 18.45 3.69
C ASN A 372 20.44 19.55 3.30
N GLU A 373 19.16 19.31 3.56
CA GLU A 373 18.05 20.21 3.22
C GLU A 373 16.98 20.14 4.33
N ILE A 374 16.24 21.23 4.51
CA ILE A 374 15.17 21.35 5.50
C ILE A 374 13.94 21.92 4.80
N ASN A 375 12.77 21.31 5.01
CA ASN A 375 11.53 21.80 4.42
C ASN A 375 11.15 23.18 4.98
N PRO A 376 10.96 24.24 4.15
CA PRO A 376 10.62 25.59 4.63
C PRO A 376 9.29 25.72 5.39
N LEU A 377 8.41 24.72 5.30
CA LEU A 377 7.13 24.67 6.02
C LEU A 377 7.22 23.89 7.35
N SER A 378 8.41 23.40 7.71
CA SER A 378 8.67 22.69 8.97
C SER A 378 9.30 23.60 10.02
N ASP A 379 9.02 23.33 11.30
CA ASP A 379 9.59 24.13 12.40
C ASP A 379 11.11 23.95 12.52
N ALA A 380 11.65 22.82 12.03
CA ALA A 380 13.09 22.59 11.91
C ALA A 380 13.81 23.69 11.12
N TYR A 381 13.14 24.35 10.17
CA TYR A 381 13.70 25.46 9.38
C TYR A 381 14.00 26.72 10.21
N ASN A 382 13.35 26.88 11.37
CA ASN A 382 13.57 28.01 12.28
C ASN A 382 14.83 27.85 13.15
N PHE A 383 15.31 26.61 13.35
CA PHE A 383 16.33 26.27 14.34
C PHE A 383 17.56 25.59 13.75
N LEU A 384 17.35 24.59 12.89
CA LEU A 384 18.38 23.84 12.20
C LEU A 384 18.82 24.57 10.93
N LYS A 385 19.99 24.21 10.42
CA LYS A 385 20.55 24.70 9.17
C LYS A 385 21.07 23.55 8.35
N LYS A 386 21.19 23.76 7.04
CA LYS A 386 22.08 22.95 6.22
C LYS A 386 23.49 22.98 6.83
N ASP A 387 24.19 21.86 6.72
CA ASP A 387 25.56 21.63 7.21
C ASP A 387 25.70 21.56 8.75
N ASP A 388 24.58 21.51 9.49
CA ASP A 388 24.57 21.01 10.88
C ASP A 388 24.76 19.49 10.90
N VAL A 389 25.47 18.95 11.90
CA VAL A 389 25.48 17.51 12.19
C VAL A 389 24.60 17.23 13.41
N ILE A 390 23.50 16.48 13.25
CA ILE A 390 22.67 16.03 14.39
C ILE A 390 23.39 14.90 15.12
N LEU A 391 23.70 15.13 16.40
CA LEU A 391 24.41 14.21 17.28
C LEU A 391 23.45 13.34 18.12
N ALA A 392 22.35 13.94 18.61
CA ALA A 392 21.38 13.26 19.47
C ALA A 392 19.98 13.86 19.37
N ILE A 393 18.96 13.07 19.71
CA ILE A 393 17.55 13.48 19.85
C ILE A 393 17.04 13.01 21.21
N ASP A 394 16.53 13.93 22.02
CA ASP A 394 16.08 13.69 23.40
C ASP A 394 17.12 12.95 24.26
N GLY A 395 18.41 13.24 24.04
CA GLY A 395 19.54 12.60 24.70
C GLY A 395 19.97 11.25 24.12
N VAL A 396 19.22 10.66 23.18
CA VAL A 396 19.60 9.41 22.49
C VAL A 396 20.60 9.74 21.36
N PRO A 397 21.84 9.22 21.38
CA PRO A 397 22.84 9.50 20.36
C PRO A 397 22.51 8.80 19.03
N ILE A 398 22.80 9.48 17.92
CA ILE A 398 22.63 8.97 16.55
C ILE A 398 23.97 8.46 16.00
N GLY A 399 23.97 7.26 15.44
CA GLY A 399 25.10 6.66 14.75
C GLY A 399 25.40 7.31 13.40
N ASN A 400 26.65 7.15 12.94
CA ASN A 400 27.09 7.65 11.63
C ASN A 400 26.37 7.02 10.42
N ASP A 401 25.57 5.98 10.68
CA ASP A 401 24.75 5.16 9.79
C ASP A 401 23.23 5.39 10.01
N SER A 402 22.86 6.54 10.59
CA SER A 402 21.50 6.95 10.98
C SER A 402 20.81 6.07 12.03
N LYS A 403 21.51 5.13 12.66
CA LYS A 403 20.94 4.23 13.66
C LYS A 403 20.90 4.82 15.07
N VAL A 404 19.94 4.36 15.86
CA VAL A 404 19.82 4.61 17.31
C VAL A 404 19.64 3.28 18.05
N PRO A 405 20.07 3.19 19.33
CA PRO A 405 19.81 2.01 20.16
C PRO A 405 18.31 1.71 20.26
N PHE A 406 17.96 0.43 20.15
CA PHE A 406 16.60 -0.07 20.31
C PHE A 406 16.56 -1.19 21.37
N LEU A 407 15.38 -1.79 21.55
CA LEU A 407 15.15 -2.86 22.52
C LEU A 407 16.10 -4.06 22.26
N ASN A 408 16.52 -4.72 23.33
CA ASN A 408 17.33 -5.96 23.29
C ASN A 408 18.69 -5.88 22.56
N GLN A 409 19.29 -4.68 22.48
CA GLN A 409 20.56 -4.41 21.76
C GLN A 409 20.44 -4.35 20.22
N ASP A 410 19.22 -4.46 19.67
CA ASP A 410 18.97 -4.11 18.26
C ASP A 410 19.13 -2.60 18.02
N THR A 411 19.11 -2.19 16.74
CA THR A 411 19.11 -0.77 16.36
C THR A 411 18.11 -0.49 15.25
N VAL A 412 17.49 0.70 15.29
CA VAL A 412 16.54 1.18 14.27
C VAL A 412 17.01 2.53 13.72
N ASP A 413 16.42 3.00 12.62
CA ASP A 413 16.72 4.36 12.14
C ASP A 413 16.17 5.43 13.11
N PHE A 414 16.91 6.52 13.34
CA PHE A 414 16.53 7.59 14.26
C PHE A 414 15.14 8.19 14.00
N LYS A 415 14.63 8.11 12.77
CA LYS A 415 13.25 8.48 12.42
C LYS A 415 12.22 7.83 13.36
N HIS A 416 12.53 6.69 13.99
CA HIS A 416 11.67 6.08 15.00
C HIS A 416 11.38 7.00 16.19
N LEU A 417 12.41 7.67 16.74
CA LEU A 417 12.28 8.61 17.86
C LEU A 417 11.39 9.81 17.50
N VAL A 418 11.43 10.19 16.22
CA VAL A 418 10.69 11.30 15.64
C VAL A 418 9.24 10.91 15.33
N SER A 419 9.01 9.72 14.76
CA SER A 419 7.67 9.31 14.32
C SER A 419 6.76 8.89 15.47
N MET A 420 7.31 8.31 16.53
CA MET A 420 6.57 7.97 17.75
C MET A 420 6.17 9.19 18.60
N LYS A 421 6.52 10.41 18.18
CA LYS A 421 6.03 11.65 18.79
C LYS A 421 4.69 12.05 18.19
N LYS A 422 3.82 12.65 19.01
CA LYS A 422 2.55 13.21 18.53
C LYS A 422 2.79 14.54 17.78
N PRO A 423 1.93 14.91 16.82
CA PRO A 423 2.04 16.20 16.16
C PRO A 423 2.01 17.35 17.16
N SER A 424 2.91 18.33 17.00
CA SER A 424 3.13 19.47 17.91
C SER A 424 3.84 19.17 19.23
N GLU A 425 4.24 17.93 19.51
CA GLU A 425 5.31 17.69 20.48
C GLU A 425 6.65 18.23 19.96
N THR A 426 7.53 18.62 20.87
CA THR A 426 8.92 18.99 20.56
C THR A 426 9.88 17.84 20.85
N ALA A 427 11.03 17.83 20.19
CA ALA A 427 12.19 17.03 20.58
C ALA A 427 13.42 17.93 20.76
N LEU A 428 14.27 17.57 21.73
CA LEU A 428 15.53 18.25 21.99
C LEU A 428 16.59 17.72 21.01
N ILE A 429 16.87 18.49 19.97
CA ILE A 429 17.82 18.15 18.91
C ILE A 429 19.20 18.73 19.29
N LYS A 430 20.16 17.86 19.59
CA LYS A 430 21.57 18.26 19.80
C LYS A 430 22.33 18.20 18.49
N VAL A 431 22.99 19.29 18.11
CA VAL A 431 23.75 19.42 16.86
C VAL A 431 25.16 19.95 17.07
N LEU A 432 26.08 19.59 16.18
CA LEU A 432 27.35 20.26 15.97
C LEU A 432 27.20 21.28 14.82
N ARG A 433 27.38 22.57 15.13
CA ARG A 433 27.35 23.68 14.17
C ARG A 433 28.71 24.39 14.18
N GLU A 434 29.38 24.42 13.03
CA GLU A 434 30.73 25.01 12.85
C GLU A 434 31.83 24.44 13.78
N GLY A 435 31.59 23.29 14.44
CA GLY A 435 32.46 22.71 15.48
C GLY A 435 32.13 23.13 16.91
N LYS A 436 30.92 23.66 17.17
CA LYS A 436 30.38 23.92 18.52
C LYS A 436 29.08 23.15 18.70
N GLU A 437 28.88 22.59 19.90
CA GLU A 437 27.60 21.95 20.22
C GLU A 437 26.52 23.02 20.48
N CYS A 438 25.30 22.76 19.99
CA CYS A 438 24.10 23.55 20.21
C CYS A 438 22.90 22.61 20.42
N GLU A 439 21.90 23.06 21.17
CA GLU A 439 20.67 22.30 21.42
C GLU A 439 19.44 23.15 21.09
N PHE A 440 18.47 22.55 20.41
CA PHE A 440 17.24 23.21 19.98
C PHE A 440 16.02 22.34 20.28
N ASN A 441 14.97 22.91 20.88
CA ASN A 441 13.67 22.25 20.94
C ASN A 441 12.93 22.51 19.62
N VAL A 442 12.75 21.46 18.82
CA VAL A 442 12.15 21.54 17.48
C VAL A 442 10.79 20.86 17.47
N GLY A 443 9.75 21.54 16.97
CA GLY A 443 8.41 21.00 16.83
C GLY A 443 8.30 19.94 15.74
N LEU A 444 7.79 18.77 16.10
CA LEU A 444 7.63 17.65 15.19
C LEU A 444 6.23 17.66 14.57
N LYS A 445 6.18 17.90 13.25
CA LYS A 445 4.93 17.97 12.49
C LYS A 445 5.17 17.57 11.04
N PRO A 446 4.41 16.64 10.47
CA PRO A 446 4.53 16.28 9.06
C PRO A 446 4.08 17.42 8.15
N VAL A 447 4.92 17.74 7.16
CA VAL A 447 4.54 18.61 6.04
C VAL A 447 3.88 17.73 4.98
N LYS A 448 2.69 18.12 4.50
CA LYS A 448 1.99 17.39 3.42
C LYS A 448 2.88 17.38 2.16
N PRO A 449 3.15 16.22 1.53
CA PRO A 449 3.93 16.17 0.29
C PRO A 449 3.26 16.94 -0.86
N LEU A 450 4.08 17.51 -1.73
CA LEU A 450 3.65 18.30 -2.90
C LEU A 450 2.84 17.45 -3.90
N VAL A 451 3.26 16.20 -4.08
CA VAL A 451 2.50 15.15 -4.78
C VAL A 451 2.08 14.12 -3.72
N PRO A 452 0.82 14.14 -3.23
CA PRO A 452 0.33 13.10 -2.32
C PRO A 452 0.16 11.78 -3.06
N LEU A 453 0.38 10.66 -2.37
CA LEU A 453 0.12 9.35 -2.95
C LEU A 453 -1.38 9.12 -3.12
N HIS A 454 -2.15 9.20 -2.05
CA HIS A 454 -3.60 9.10 -2.10
C HIS A 454 -4.26 10.26 -1.35
N ASN A 455 -5.33 10.80 -1.92
CA ASN A 455 -6.26 11.66 -1.21
C ASN A 455 -7.38 10.77 -0.64
N PHE A 456 -7.07 10.04 0.45
CA PHE A 456 -7.97 9.07 1.06
C PHE A 456 -9.31 9.68 1.50
N ASP A 457 -10.37 8.87 1.43
CA ASP A 457 -11.75 9.16 1.85
C ASP A 457 -12.29 10.54 1.42
N LYS A 458 -11.83 11.04 0.28
CA LYS A 458 -12.19 12.33 -0.31
C LYS A 458 -12.45 12.18 -1.80
N MET A 459 -13.51 12.86 -2.27
CA MET A 459 -13.68 13.08 -3.70
C MET A 459 -12.47 13.84 -4.25
N ARG A 460 -11.98 13.43 -5.43
CA ARG A 460 -10.87 14.11 -6.10
C ARG A 460 -11.31 15.51 -6.52
N SER A 461 -10.56 16.54 -6.13
CA SER A 461 -10.79 17.90 -6.58
C SER A 461 -10.61 17.99 -8.10
N TYR A 462 -11.52 18.66 -8.82
CA TYR A 462 -11.42 18.86 -10.27
C TYR A 462 -12.08 20.18 -10.69
N TYR A 463 -11.58 20.78 -11.77
CA TYR A 463 -12.16 21.96 -12.43
C TYR A 463 -12.18 21.74 -13.95
N ILE A 464 -13.26 22.10 -14.63
CA ILE A 464 -13.43 21.92 -16.08
C ILE A 464 -13.71 23.28 -16.72
N TYR A 465 -12.87 23.68 -17.68
CA TYR A 465 -13.03 24.93 -18.43
C TYR A 465 -12.60 24.77 -19.89
N GLY A 466 -13.50 25.08 -20.84
CA GLY A 466 -13.23 24.92 -22.27
C GLY A 466 -13.00 23.48 -22.71
N GLY A 467 -13.52 22.51 -21.95
CA GLY A 467 -13.28 21.07 -22.14
C GLY A 467 -12.01 20.53 -21.45
N PHE A 468 -11.09 21.39 -21.01
CA PHE A 468 -9.89 20.95 -20.27
C PHE A 468 -10.26 20.58 -18.83
N ILE A 469 -9.89 19.37 -18.38
CA ILE A 469 -10.09 18.90 -17.01
C ILE A 469 -8.79 19.10 -16.22
N PHE A 470 -8.83 20.02 -15.25
CA PHE A 470 -7.71 20.32 -14.35
C PHE A 470 -7.85 19.57 -13.02
N VAL A 471 -6.77 18.90 -12.59
CA VAL A 471 -6.71 18.17 -11.31
C VAL A 471 -5.38 18.42 -10.59
N PRO A 472 -5.29 18.21 -9.26
CA PRO A 472 -4.02 18.21 -8.55
C PRO A 472 -3.29 16.88 -8.79
N LEU A 473 -2.02 16.95 -9.16
CA LEU A 473 -1.18 15.77 -9.36
C LEU A 473 -1.09 14.93 -8.07
N SER A 474 -1.25 13.62 -8.22
CA SER A 474 -1.09 12.61 -7.17
C SER A 474 -0.54 11.32 -7.79
N GLN A 475 0.06 10.44 -6.99
CA GLN A 475 0.81 9.28 -7.51
C GLN A 475 0.02 8.39 -8.50
N PRO A 476 -1.30 8.15 -8.36
CA PRO A 476 -2.13 7.45 -9.36
C PRO A 476 -2.19 8.05 -10.77
N TYR A 477 -1.74 9.29 -10.97
CA TYR A 477 -1.59 9.92 -12.30
C TYR A 477 -0.18 9.76 -12.90
N ILE A 478 0.77 9.23 -12.13
CA ILE A 478 2.19 9.09 -12.54
C ILE A 478 2.47 7.68 -13.09
N ASP A 479 1.59 6.71 -12.82
CA ASP A 479 1.78 5.31 -13.15
C ASP A 479 1.71 5.03 -14.68
N GLY A 480 2.79 4.49 -15.23
CA GLY A 480 2.88 4.01 -16.62
C GLY A 480 3.93 4.69 -17.52
N SER A 481 4.16 5.99 -17.39
CA SER A 481 5.06 6.75 -18.30
C SER A 481 5.88 7.87 -17.66
N TYR A 482 5.34 8.58 -16.66
CA TYR A 482 5.96 9.79 -16.11
C TYR A 482 7.06 9.52 -15.08
N MET A 483 8.15 8.91 -15.52
CA MET A 483 9.45 8.90 -14.82
C MET A 483 10.13 10.28 -14.83
N CYS A 484 9.40 11.32 -14.46
CA CYS A 484 9.93 12.65 -14.19
C CYS A 484 10.56 12.65 -12.79
N GLU A 485 11.88 12.46 -12.70
CA GLU A 485 12.61 12.45 -11.42
C GLU A 485 12.48 13.75 -10.61
N CYS A 486 11.98 14.82 -11.23
CA CYS A 486 11.82 16.15 -10.64
C CYS A 486 10.58 16.30 -9.74
N SER A 487 9.52 15.50 -9.91
CA SER A 487 8.25 15.70 -9.19
C SER A 487 8.22 15.04 -7.81
N SER A 488 8.74 13.80 -7.71
CA SER A 488 8.67 12.98 -6.49
C SER A 488 9.63 13.40 -5.37
N LYS A 489 10.65 14.21 -5.67
CA LYS A 489 11.64 14.72 -4.70
C LYS A 489 11.43 16.18 -4.31
N LYS A 490 10.59 16.94 -5.02
CA LYS A 490 10.42 18.37 -4.74
C LYS A 490 9.59 18.58 -3.46
N MET A 491 10.23 19.10 -2.42
CA MET A 491 9.54 19.58 -1.22
C MET A 491 8.61 20.76 -1.57
N PRO A 492 7.40 20.84 -0.98
CA PRO A 492 6.56 22.03 -1.10
C PRO A 492 7.22 23.23 -0.40
N THR A 493 7.00 24.41 -0.96
CA THR A 493 7.55 25.69 -0.51
C THR A 493 6.47 26.64 0.01
N LYS A 494 5.22 26.46 -0.42
CA LYS A 494 4.06 27.24 0.04
C LYS A 494 3.05 26.34 0.77
N ALA A 495 2.37 26.88 1.78
CA ALA A 495 1.30 26.14 2.46
C ALA A 495 0.15 25.83 1.48
N SER A 496 -0.20 24.55 1.34
CA SER A 496 -1.15 24.04 0.34
C SER A 496 -0.71 24.24 -1.13
N GLU A 497 0.60 24.24 -1.43
CA GLU A 497 1.11 24.10 -2.80
C GLU A 497 0.62 22.78 -3.43
N GLN A 498 0.20 22.81 -4.70
CA GLN A 498 -0.12 21.63 -5.51
C GLN A 498 0.38 21.85 -6.94
N ILE A 499 1.00 20.81 -7.53
CA ILE A 499 1.15 20.75 -8.98
C ILE A 499 -0.23 20.50 -9.59
N VAL A 500 -0.67 21.36 -10.51
CA VAL A 500 -1.95 21.22 -11.22
C VAL A 500 -1.69 20.83 -12.66
N ILE A 501 -2.31 19.74 -13.12
CA ILE A 501 -2.16 19.23 -14.49
C ILE A 501 -3.47 19.29 -15.27
N ILE A 502 -3.39 19.31 -16.60
CA ILE A 502 -4.50 18.98 -17.50
C ILE A 502 -4.60 17.45 -17.52
N SER A 503 -5.54 16.84 -16.80
CA SER A 503 -5.65 15.37 -16.77
C SER A 503 -6.23 14.78 -18.05
N GLN A 504 -7.20 15.46 -18.67
CA GLN A 504 -7.91 15.02 -19.86
C GLN A 504 -8.47 16.21 -20.64
N ILE A 505 -8.70 16.04 -21.94
CA ILE A 505 -9.37 17.04 -22.80
C ILE A 505 -10.66 16.47 -23.37
N LEU A 506 -11.78 17.12 -23.08
CA LEU A 506 -13.09 16.83 -23.65
C LEU A 506 -13.20 17.55 -25.01
N GLU A 507 -13.08 16.81 -26.11
CA GLU A 507 -13.01 17.34 -27.48
C GLU A 507 -14.21 18.23 -27.83
N ASP A 508 -13.92 19.46 -28.31
CA ASP A 508 -14.89 20.46 -28.79
C ASP A 508 -14.15 21.42 -29.76
N ASP A 509 -14.86 22.08 -30.68
CA ASP A 509 -14.30 23.07 -31.61
C ASP A 509 -13.45 24.15 -30.89
N ILE A 510 -13.76 24.48 -29.62
CA ILE A 510 -13.02 25.47 -28.83
C ILE A 510 -11.60 25.03 -28.43
N ASN A 511 -11.33 23.72 -28.43
CA ASN A 511 -10.04 23.14 -28.04
C ASN A 511 -9.34 22.35 -29.17
N ALA A 512 -9.85 22.45 -30.41
CA ALA A 512 -9.24 21.90 -31.60
C ALA A 512 -7.74 22.24 -31.71
N GLY A 513 -6.92 21.20 -31.91
CA GLY A 513 -5.45 21.30 -31.98
C GLY A 513 -4.71 21.11 -30.65
N TYR A 514 -5.38 21.16 -29.49
CA TYR A 514 -4.75 20.98 -28.19
C TYR A 514 -4.71 19.52 -27.68
N ALA A 515 -5.17 18.53 -28.44
CA ALA A 515 -5.27 17.12 -28.00
C ALA A 515 -3.95 16.46 -27.50
N SER A 516 -2.79 17.09 -27.70
CA SER A 516 -1.49 16.66 -27.15
C SER A 516 -1.05 17.45 -25.90
N PHE A 517 -2.02 18.03 -25.16
CA PHE A 517 -1.79 18.87 -23.97
C PHE A 517 -2.21 18.20 -22.65
N GLU A 518 -2.58 16.91 -22.70
CA GLU A 518 -2.80 16.09 -21.50
C GLU A 518 -1.50 15.91 -20.69
N ASP A 519 -1.67 15.63 -19.39
CA ASP A 519 -0.68 15.51 -18.31
C ASP A 519 0.18 16.75 -18.00
N LEU A 520 0.19 17.77 -18.85
CA LEU A 520 1.03 18.97 -18.70
C LEU A 520 0.69 19.76 -17.42
N GLN A 521 1.71 20.11 -16.63
CA GLN A 521 1.56 21.10 -15.56
C GLN A 521 1.15 22.47 -16.11
N VAL A 522 0.13 23.08 -15.49
CA VAL A 522 -0.16 24.52 -15.61
C VAL A 522 0.75 25.29 -14.67
N LYS A 523 1.61 26.18 -15.21
CA LYS A 523 2.49 27.04 -14.41
C LYS A 523 1.86 28.39 -14.10
N LYS A 524 1.27 29.03 -15.13
CA LYS A 524 0.71 30.40 -15.00
C LYS A 524 -0.59 30.57 -15.76
N VAL A 525 -1.43 31.51 -15.31
CA VAL A 525 -2.61 32.03 -16.02
C VAL A 525 -2.46 33.53 -16.18
N ASN A 526 -2.48 34.02 -17.42
CA ASN A 526 -2.26 35.44 -17.76
C ASN A 526 -1.00 36.05 -17.08
N GLY A 527 0.04 35.25 -16.85
CA GLY A 527 1.28 35.63 -16.16
C GLY A 527 1.26 35.48 -14.62
N ILE A 528 0.10 35.23 -14.00
CA ILE A 528 -0.03 34.94 -12.55
C ILE A 528 0.35 33.48 -12.30
N GLU A 529 1.20 33.22 -11.29
CA GLU A 529 1.62 31.85 -10.92
C GLU A 529 0.52 31.06 -10.22
N VAL A 530 0.40 29.77 -10.57
CA VAL A 530 -0.61 28.86 -10.03
C VAL A 530 -0.04 28.12 -8.81
N ASP A 531 -0.59 28.39 -7.64
CA ASP A 531 -0.16 27.72 -6.39
C ASP A 531 -0.84 26.37 -6.16
N ASN A 532 -2.09 26.23 -6.60
CA ASN A 532 -2.93 25.05 -6.41
C ASN A 532 -4.20 25.12 -7.28
N LEU A 533 -4.98 24.04 -7.33
CA LEU A 533 -6.17 23.95 -8.19
C LEU A 533 -7.25 24.98 -7.83
N LYS A 534 -7.36 25.35 -6.54
CA LYS A 534 -8.31 26.36 -6.11
C LYS A 534 -7.90 27.75 -6.61
N HIS A 535 -6.63 28.11 -6.45
CA HIS A 535 -6.08 29.35 -7.03
C HIS A 535 -6.27 29.37 -8.56
N LEU A 536 -6.03 28.25 -9.26
CA LEU A 536 -6.30 28.14 -10.70
C LEU A 536 -7.76 28.47 -11.03
N SER A 537 -8.72 27.81 -10.37
CA SER A 537 -10.15 28.05 -10.62
C SER A 537 -10.56 29.50 -10.34
N GLN A 538 -10.01 30.14 -9.30
CA GLN A 538 -10.32 31.52 -8.97
C GLN A 538 -9.79 32.50 -10.04
N VAL A 539 -8.53 32.34 -10.48
CA VAL A 539 -7.97 33.22 -11.52
C VAL A 539 -8.69 33.06 -12.86
N ILE A 540 -9.15 31.86 -13.20
CA ILE A 540 -9.94 31.63 -14.44
C ILE A 540 -11.37 32.16 -14.30
N GLU A 541 -12.04 31.98 -13.16
CA GLU A 541 -13.40 32.49 -12.94
C GLU A 541 -13.47 34.01 -12.81
N GLU A 542 -12.48 34.64 -12.16
CA GLU A 542 -12.36 36.10 -12.03
C GLU A 542 -11.77 36.77 -13.28
N CYS A 543 -11.29 35.98 -14.26
CA CYS A 543 -10.74 36.47 -15.52
C CYS A 543 -11.77 37.26 -16.33
N SER A 544 -11.54 38.57 -16.48
CA SER A 544 -12.34 39.50 -17.30
C SER A 544 -11.72 39.81 -18.67
N THR A 545 -10.52 39.30 -18.98
CA THR A 545 -9.85 39.54 -20.27
C THR A 545 -10.52 38.75 -21.39
N GLY A 546 -10.50 39.29 -22.62
CA GLY A 546 -11.14 38.65 -23.78
C GLY A 546 -10.51 37.29 -24.17
N TYR A 547 -9.23 37.12 -23.88
CA TYR A 547 -8.51 35.86 -23.98
C TYR A 547 -7.99 35.42 -22.61
N LEU A 548 -7.91 34.10 -22.43
CA LEU A 548 -7.26 33.42 -21.33
C LEU A 548 -6.00 32.74 -21.89
N ARG A 549 -4.84 33.04 -21.32
CA ARG A 549 -3.56 32.39 -21.63
C ARG A 549 -3.12 31.52 -20.46
N LEU A 550 -2.86 30.25 -20.72
CA LEU A 550 -2.18 29.34 -19.80
C LEU A 550 -0.75 29.10 -20.29
N ASP A 551 0.22 29.35 -19.44
CA ASP A 551 1.61 28.96 -19.66
C ASP A 551 1.87 27.63 -18.95
N LEU A 552 2.32 26.63 -19.70
CA LEU A 552 2.45 25.24 -19.26
C LEU A 552 3.92 24.84 -19.07
N GLU A 553 4.15 23.57 -18.73
CA GLU A 553 5.46 22.95 -18.90
C GLU A 553 5.93 22.85 -20.36
N ASN A 554 7.22 22.60 -20.53
CA ASN A 554 7.89 22.48 -21.84
C ASN A 554 7.67 23.70 -22.75
N GLU A 555 7.48 24.88 -22.13
CA GLU A 555 7.17 26.18 -22.75
C GLU A 555 5.96 26.16 -23.72
N LYS A 556 5.06 25.18 -23.59
CA LYS A 556 3.78 25.15 -24.30
C LYS A 556 2.87 26.26 -23.78
N VAL A 557 2.10 26.87 -24.68
CA VAL A 557 1.12 27.92 -24.36
C VAL A 557 -0.24 27.51 -24.91
N LEU A 558 -1.27 27.60 -24.07
CA LEU A 558 -2.67 27.34 -24.40
C LEU A 558 -3.42 28.67 -24.35
N ILE A 559 -4.15 29.01 -25.41
CA ILE A 559 -4.93 30.25 -25.51
C ILE A 559 -6.38 29.94 -25.89
N LEU A 560 -7.32 30.47 -25.11
CA LEU A 560 -8.76 30.36 -25.35
C LEU A 560 -9.42 31.75 -25.36
N ASN A 561 -10.44 31.95 -26.17
CA ASN A 561 -11.32 33.10 -26.03
C ASN A 561 -12.26 32.87 -24.83
N ASN A 562 -12.18 33.72 -23.81
CA ASN A 562 -12.85 33.52 -22.52
C ASN A 562 -14.38 33.42 -22.66
N LYS A 563 -14.98 34.25 -23.53
CA LYS A 563 -16.43 34.26 -23.77
C LYS A 563 -16.90 33.01 -24.53
N LEU A 564 -16.11 32.53 -25.49
CA LEU A 564 -16.44 31.30 -26.23
C LEU A 564 -16.22 30.06 -25.35
N ALA A 565 -15.11 29.99 -24.60
CA ALA A 565 -14.80 28.89 -23.69
C ALA A 565 -15.88 28.67 -22.64
N ARG A 566 -16.39 29.74 -21.98
CA ARG A 566 -17.51 29.61 -21.03
C ARG A 566 -18.80 29.09 -21.67
N LYS A 567 -19.07 29.46 -22.93
CA LYS A 567 -20.22 28.94 -23.69
C LYS A 567 -20.03 27.45 -24.01
N ALA A 568 -18.89 27.09 -24.61
CA ALA A 568 -18.55 25.71 -24.97
C ALA A 568 -18.57 24.79 -23.73
N ASN A 569 -17.98 25.21 -22.62
CA ASN A 569 -18.00 24.46 -21.36
C ASN A 569 -19.43 24.11 -20.90
N SER A 570 -20.36 25.06 -21.06
CA SER A 570 -21.78 24.86 -20.72
C SER A 570 -22.48 23.86 -21.65
N THR A 571 -22.04 23.74 -22.90
CA THR A 571 -22.49 22.72 -23.87
C THR A 571 -21.89 21.35 -23.53
N ILE A 572 -20.56 21.25 -23.45
CA ILE A 572 -19.79 20.02 -23.20
C ILE A 572 -20.30 19.30 -21.95
N LEU A 573 -20.44 20.01 -20.83
CA LEU A 573 -20.93 19.45 -19.56
C LEU A 573 -22.36 18.88 -19.70
N LYS A 574 -23.23 19.55 -20.45
CA LYS A 574 -24.62 19.13 -20.66
C LYS A 574 -24.72 17.89 -21.57
N GLU A 575 -23.93 17.84 -22.63
CA GLU A 575 -23.95 16.75 -23.61
C GLU A 575 -23.32 15.47 -23.05
N LEU A 576 -22.20 15.60 -22.35
CA LEU A 576 -21.53 14.51 -21.63
C LEU A 576 -22.18 14.18 -20.26
N LYS A 577 -23.24 14.91 -19.89
CA LYS A 577 -24.03 14.72 -18.64
C LYS A 577 -23.18 14.82 -17.36
N ILE A 578 -22.14 15.65 -17.39
CA ILE A 578 -21.27 15.93 -16.25
C ILE A 578 -22.02 16.90 -15.32
N PRO A 579 -22.24 16.56 -14.03
CA PRO A 579 -23.20 17.26 -13.18
C PRO A 579 -22.73 18.65 -12.71
N SER A 580 -21.42 18.94 -12.77
CA SER A 580 -20.83 20.21 -12.36
C SER A 580 -19.55 20.49 -13.15
N ALA A 581 -19.22 21.77 -13.34
CA ALA A 581 -17.92 22.21 -13.85
C ALA A 581 -16.79 22.03 -12.82
N MET A 582 -17.11 21.79 -11.55
CA MET A 582 -16.12 21.69 -10.47
C MET A 582 -16.59 20.84 -9.29
N SER A 583 -15.63 20.27 -8.56
CA SER A 583 -15.87 19.60 -7.28
C SER A 583 -16.33 20.55 -6.17
N ASP A 584 -17.05 20.02 -5.17
CA ASP A 584 -17.72 20.80 -4.12
C ASP A 584 -16.75 21.59 -3.21
N ASP A 585 -15.47 21.22 -3.13
CA ASP A 585 -14.43 21.92 -2.37
C ASP A 585 -13.92 23.21 -3.06
N LEU A 586 -14.10 23.30 -4.38
CA LEU A 586 -13.77 24.48 -5.17
C LEU A 586 -14.93 25.48 -5.23
N GLN A 587 -16.18 25.01 -5.10
CA GLN A 587 -17.37 25.86 -5.17
C GLN A 587 -17.30 27.04 -4.16
N PRO A 588 -17.73 28.25 -4.56
CA PRO A 588 -17.84 29.38 -3.65
C PRO A 588 -18.78 29.05 -2.48
N ARG A 589 -18.26 29.10 -1.25
CA ARG A 589 -19.07 28.85 -0.04
C ARG A 589 -20.25 29.82 -0.01
N GLN A 590 -21.46 29.29 -0.18
CA GLN A 590 -22.67 30.09 -0.03
C GLN A 590 -22.77 30.59 1.42
N LEU A 591 -22.56 31.89 1.61
CA LEU A 591 -22.87 32.57 2.86
C LEU A 591 -24.37 32.47 3.10
N ASN A 592 -24.76 31.69 4.11
CA ASN A 592 -26.16 31.42 4.48
C ASN A 592 -26.93 32.72 4.78
N ARG A 593 -27.59 33.29 3.76
CA ARG A 593 -28.52 34.43 3.85
C ARG A 593 -29.85 34.09 4.55
N SER A 594 -29.85 33.08 5.40
CA SER A 594 -31.02 32.41 6.00
C SER A 594 -31.09 32.55 7.53
N ARG A 595 -30.38 33.52 8.13
CA ARG A 595 -30.53 33.92 9.54
C ARG A 595 -30.63 35.43 9.76
N LEU A 596 -31.46 36.12 8.97
CA LEU A 596 -32.07 37.39 9.37
C LEU A 596 -33.54 37.16 9.71
N VAL A 597 -33.81 36.91 11.00
CA VAL A 597 -35.18 36.78 11.51
C VAL A 597 -35.76 38.18 11.70
N SER A 598 -36.66 38.59 10.81
CA SER A 598 -37.39 39.85 10.94
C SER A 598 -38.17 39.88 12.27
N PRO A 599 -38.06 40.95 13.09
CA PRO A 599 -38.75 41.02 14.37
C PRO A 599 -40.26 41.10 14.17
N ARG A 600 -41.00 40.10 14.66
CA ARG A 600 -42.47 40.08 14.61
C ARG A 600 -43.03 41.23 15.45
N HIS A 601 -43.79 42.14 14.83
CA HIS A 601 -44.57 43.14 15.55
C HIS A 601 -45.61 42.49 16.47
N SER A 602 -45.45 42.68 17.79
CA SER A 602 -46.46 42.35 18.78
C SER A 602 -47.60 43.37 18.73
N LYS A 603 -48.68 43.06 18.01
CA LYS A 603 -49.92 43.83 18.11
C LYS A 603 -50.53 43.63 19.50
N LYS A 604 -50.43 44.62 20.38
CA LYS A 604 -51.37 44.77 21.50
C LYS A 604 -52.78 45.00 20.93
N LYS A 605 -53.79 44.36 21.53
CA LYS A 605 -55.07 45.00 21.84
C LYS A 605 -55.84 44.18 22.87
N ASN A 606 -56.31 44.91 23.88
CA ASN A 606 -57.35 44.60 24.86
C ASN A 606 -57.33 43.19 25.45
#